data_AF-A0A1Q5GTW9-F1
#
_entry.id   AF-A0A1Q5GTW9-F1
#
_cell.length_a   1.000
_cell.length_b   1.000
_cell.length_c   1.000
_cell.angle_alpha   90.00
_cell.angle_beta   90.00
_cell.angle_gamma   90.00
#
_symmetry.space_group_name_H-M   'P 1'
#
loop_
_entity.id
_entity.type
_entity.pdbx_description
1 polymer ?
#
loop_
_entity_poly.entity_id
_entity_poly.type
_entity_poly.pdbx_seq_one_letter_code
_entity_poly.pdbx_strand_id
1 'polypeptide(L)'
;MTDGPTPDPLAAAAEQGRVCALAAQGQRGLRKAAAAHPELFPADPFDATLFSSIAQAMAFSAPWHSAAELAVTNRAVLWGFAVDWLVDHQATSRAAVDRVTRTCLDVLDGAGADDPLGRFLAELRDDVAAAPGYPALRGHWRAAMERTLDAMAREWDWRRAGRPTLADYLANADNLAATVVNVAHWIHTGSVSTAEAMDLVVPVSDEVQRALRLVNDLGTHRRDAESGDLNALLLVDDPAAVERRFAEQVDHCRVLLAKLAGEAPREADFLSRQLGFTTGFYRSTDFWGVR
;
A
#
# COMPACT_ATOMS: atom_id res chain seq x y z
N MET A 1 19.08 20.55 18.17
CA MET A 1 18.16 21.66 17.82
C MET A 1 18.72 22.31 16.58
N THR A 2 18.19 21.98 15.41
CA THR A 2 18.61 22.59 14.16
C THR A 2 17.73 23.83 13.93
N ASP A 3 18.30 25.01 14.19
CA ASP A 3 17.73 26.31 13.83
C ASP A 3 17.76 26.49 12.31
N GLY A 4 16.89 25.75 11.62
CA GLY A 4 16.53 26.07 10.24
C GLY A 4 15.55 27.25 10.24
N PRO A 5 15.52 28.09 9.18
CA PRO A 5 14.52 29.13 9.07
C PRO A 5 13.13 28.50 9.14
N THR A 6 12.30 28.96 10.08
CA THR A 6 10.89 28.59 10.15
C THR A 6 10.26 28.87 8.79
N PRO A 7 9.60 27.87 8.15
CA PRO A 7 8.97 28.08 6.86
C PRO A 7 8.00 29.26 6.92
N ASP A 8 8.00 30.11 5.89
CA ASP A 8 7.00 31.18 5.77
C ASP A 8 5.59 30.56 5.88
N PRO A 9 4.76 30.99 6.87
CA PRO A 9 3.44 30.43 7.06
C PRO A 9 2.56 30.49 5.80
N LEU A 10 2.70 31.53 4.96
CA LEU A 10 1.93 31.63 3.71
C LEU A 10 2.39 30.61 2.67
N ALA A 11 3.70 30.46 2.47
CA ALA A 11 4.26 29.44 1.59
C ALA A 11 3.90 28.01 2.03
N ALA A 12 4.00 27.73 3.33
CA ALA A 12 3.62 26.44 3.89
C ALA A 12 2.13 26.14 3.65
N ALA A 13 1.24 27.10 3.92
CA ALA A 13 -0.19 26.94 3.68
C ALA A 13 -0.53 26.75 2.19
N ALA A 14 0.12 27.50 1.30
CA ALA A 14 -0.07 27.36 -0.15
C ALA A 14 0.33 25.97 -0.64
N GLU A 15 1.44 25.41 -0.14
CA GLU A 15 1.87 24.06 -0.46
C GLU A 15 0.86 23.01 0.04
N GLN A 16 0.38 23.11 1.28
CA GLN A 16 -0.67 22.22 1.79
C GLN A 16 -1.95 22.30 0.94
N GLY A 17 -2.36 23.51 0.54
CA GLY A 17 -3.50 23.71 -0.35
C GLY A 17 -3.32 23.03 -1.71
N ARG A 18 -2.12 23.07 -2.28
CA ARG A 18 -1.78 22.38 -3.53
C ARG A 18 -1.86 20.86 -3.39
N VAL A 19 -1.34 20.29 -2.29
CA VAL A 19 -1.41 18.85 -2.02
C VAL A 19 -2.86 18.40 -1.79
N CYS A 20 -3.67 19.18 -1.08
CA CYS A 20 -5.10 18.92 -0.92
C CYS A 20 -5.83 18.92 -2.28
N ALA A 21 -5.50 19.86 -3.18
CA ALA A 21 -6.07 19.90 -4.52
C ALA A 21 -5.68 18.66 -5.35
N LEU A 22 -4.44 18.19 -5.21
CA LEU A 22 -3.94 16.94 -5.82
C LEU A 22 -4.73 15.72 -5.28
N ALA A 23 -4.91 15.61 -3.97
CA ALA A 23 -5.71 14.55 -3.36
C ALA A 23 -7.17 14.57 -3.85
N ALA A 24 -7.80 15.75 -3.93
CA ALA A 24 -9.18 15.88 -4.43
C ALA A 24 -9.32 15.45 -5.90
N GLN A 25 -8.29 15.67 -6.73
CA GLN A 25 -8.24 15.15 -8.10
C GLN A 25 -8.10 13.63 -8.12
N GLY A 26 -7.22 13.07 -7.29
CA GLY A 26 -7.05 11.62 -7.12
C GLY A 26 -8.33 10.92 -6.70
N GLN A 27 -9.07 11.47 -5.72
CA GLN A 27 -10.36 10.93 -5.27
C GLN A 27 -11.39 10.87 -6.40
N ARG A 28 -11.48 11.92 -7.25
CA ARG A 28 -12.37 11.90 -8.42
C ARG A 28 -11.96 10.84 -9.44
N GLY A 29 -10.65 10.65 -9.64
CA GLY A 29 -10.11 9.59 -10.49
C GLY A 29 -10.50 8.20 -9.98
N LEU A 30 -10.31 7.94 -8.69
CA LEU A 30 -10.69 6.68 -8.03
C LEU A 30 -12.17 6.39 -8.14
N ARG A 31 -13.04 7.39 -7.87
CA ARG A 31 -14.49 7.24 -8.06
C ARG A 31 -14.87 6.85 -9.49
N LYS A 32 -14.20 7.45 -10.48
CA LYS A 32 -14.44 7.12 -11.90
C LYS A 32 -13.97 5.70 -12.22
N ALA A 33 -12.81 5.29 -11.71
CA ALA A 33 -12.29 3.94 -11.87
C ALA A 33 -13.23 2.90 -11.23
N ALA A 34 -13.68 3.13 -9.99
CA ALA A 34 -14.62 2.26 -9.31
C ALA A 34 -15.97 2.15 -10.05
N ALA A 35 -16.51 3.27 -10.54
CA ALA A 35 -17.75 3.29 -11.32
C ALA A 35 -17.65 2.56 -12.67
N ALA A 36 -16.46 2.43 -13.25
CA ALA A 36 -16.22 1.65 -14.46
C ALA A 36 -16.15 0.13 -14.18
N HIS A 37 -15.93 -0.26 -12.93
CA HIS A 37 -15.78 -1.65 -12.48
C HIS A 37 -16.71 -1.97 -11.29
N PRO A 38 -18.04 -1.77 -11.41
CA PRO A 38 -18.97 -1.87 -10.28
C PRO A 38 -19.08 -3.29 -9.69
N GLU A 39 -18.76 -4.31 -10.47
CA GLU A 39 -18.72 -5.71 -10.03
C GLU A 39 -17.56 -5.99 -9.06
N LEU A 40 -16.45 -5.26 -9.19
CA LEU A 40 -15.27 -5.38 -8.33
C LEU A 40 -15.36 -4.44 -7.12
N PHE A 41 -15.96 -3.27 -7.30
CA PHE A 41 -16.01 -2.21 -6.29
C PHE A 41 -17.47 -1.87 -5.91
N PRO A 42 -18.15 -2.73 -5.12
CA PRO A 42 -19.47 -2.40 -4.60
C PRO A 42 -19.42 -1.19 -3.66
N ALA A 43 -20.49 -0.40 -3.64
CA ALA A 43 -20.54 0.90 -2.95
C ALA A 43 -20.24 0.85 -1.43
N ASP A 44 -20.45 -0.30 -0.78
CA ASP A 44 -19.93 -0.62 0.57
C ASP A 44 -19.13 -1.93 0.43
N PRO A 45 -17.83 -1.98 0.77
CA PRO A 45 -17.05 -0.95 1.47
C PRO A 45 -16.29 0.06 0.58
N PHE A 46 -16.43 0.02 -0.75
CA PHE A 46 -15.69 0.91 -1.66
C PHE A 46 -16.39 2.26 -1.84
N ASP A 47 -16.36 3.06 -0.77
CA ASP A 47 -17.09 4.32 -0.67
C ASP A 47 -16.20 5.56 -0.91
N ALA A 48 -16.82 6.74 -0.78
CA ALA A 48 -16.12 8.02 -0.95
C ALA A 48 -15.02 8.26 0.10
N THR A 49 -15.13 7.64 1.27
CA THR A 49 -14.17 7.73 2.38
C THR A 49 -12.90 7.00 1.99
N LEU A 50 -13.00 5.73 1.57
CA LEU A 50 -11.86 4.95 1.08
C LEU A 50 -11.13 5.68 -0.04
N PHE A 51 -11.85 6.17 -1.04
CA PHE A 51 -11.24 6.88 -2.16
C PHE A 51 -10.53 8.17 -1.73
N SER A 52 -11.04 8.86 -0.70
CA SER A 52 -10.39 10.04 -0.14
C SER A 52 -9.10 9.64 0.59
N SER A 53 -9.14 8.61 1.43
CA SER A 53 -7.99 8.11 2.20
C SER A 53 -6.85 7.69 1.29
N ILE A 54 -7.12 6.91 0.24
CA ILE A 54 -6.13 6.50 -0.77
C ILE A 54 -5.50 7.73 -1.43
N ALA A 55 -6.33 8.64 -1.94
CA ALA A 55 -5.83 9.79 -2.68
C ALA A 55 -5.00 10.75 -1.83
N GLN A 56 -5.37 10.94 -0.55
CA GLN A 56 -4.57 11.72 0.39
C GLN A 56 -3.24 11.03 0.68
N ALA A 57 -3.24 9.73 0.98
CA ALA A 57 -2.01 9.00 1.24
C ALA A 57 -1.01 9.16 0.11
N MET A 58 -1.44 9.02 -1.15
CA MET A 58 -0.54 9.15 -2.29
C MET A 58 -0.12 10.60 -2.56
N ALA A 59 -1.05 11.57 -2.48
CA ALA A 59 -0.74 12.97 -2.70
C ALA A 59 0.27 13.52 -1.68
N PHE A 60 0.16 13.13 -0.41
CA PHE A 60 1.09 13.56 0.63
C PHE A 60 2.41 12.77 0.63
N SER A 61 2.41 11.53 0.12
CA SER A 61 3.62 10.74 -0.09
C SER A 61 4.48 11.25 -1.25
N ALA A 62 3.84 11.72 -2.33
CA ALA A 62 4.54 12.14 -3.54
C ALA A 62 3.99 13.46 -4.13
N PRO A 63 4.02 14.57 -3.36
CA PRO A 63 3.36 15.82 -3.74
C PRO A 63 3.96 16.49 -4.98
N TRP A 64 5.14 16.07 -5.45
CA TRP A 64 5.78 16.59 -6.65
C TRP A 64 5.20 16.02 -7.95
N HIS A 65 4.38 14.97 -7.89
CA HIS A 65 3.71 14.43 -9.08
C HIS A 65 2.38 15.14 -9.36
N SER A 66 1.99 15.10 -10.62
CA SER A 66 0.67 15.47 -11.08
C SER A 66 -0.38 14.41 -10.74
N ALA A 67 -1.67 14.77 -10.82
CA ALA A 67 -2.76 13.82 -10.61
C ALA A 67 -2.78 12.70 -11.66
N ALA A 68 -2.28 12.96 -12.87
CA ALA A 68 -2.21 11.96 -13.94
C ALA A 68 -1.16 10.90 -13.60
N GLU A 69 0.02 11.31 -13.16
CA GLU A 69 1.09 10.38 -12.74
C GLU A 69 0.67 9.55 -11.51
N LEU A 70 -0.06 10.15 -10.55
CA LEU A 70 -0.57 9.41 -9.39
C LEU A 70 -1.80 8.56 -9.68
N ALA A 71 -2.43 8.66 -10.86
CA ALA A 71 -3.64 7.89 -11.18
C ALA A 71 -3.38 6.39 -11.23
N VAL A 72 -2.19 5.96 -11.68
CA VAL A 72 -1.77 4.56 -11.67
C VAL A 72 -1.52 4.08 -10.24
N THR A 73 -0.80 4.87 -9.44
CA THR A 73 -0.52 4.52 -8.04
C THR A 73 -1.80 4.41 -7.20
N ASN A 74 -2.73 5.35 -7.36
CA ASN A 74 -4.03 5.30 -6.70
C ASN A 74 -4.80 4.03 -7.08
N ARG A 75 -4.79 3.62 -8.36
CA ARG A 75 -5.44 2.38 -8.81
C ARG A 75 -4.73 1.12 -8.31
N ALA A 76 -3.41 1.15 -8.17
CA ALA A 76 -2.67 0.05 -7.55
C ALA A 76 -3.04 -0.13 -6.07
N VAL A 77 -3.19 0.97 -5.31
CA VAL A 77 -3.71 0.89 -3.93
C VAL A 77 -5.15 0.35 -3.91
N LEU A 78 -6.00 0.85 -4.81
CA LEU A 78 -7.39 0.37 -4.92
C LEU A 78 -7.47 -1.13 -5.28
N TRP A 79 -6.58 -1.60 -6.16
CA TRP A 79 -6.42 -3.03 -6.46
C TRP A 79 -6.08 -3.82 -5.18
N GLY A 80 -5.14 -3.33 -4.37
CA GLY A 80 -4.77 -3.97 -3.09
C GLY A 80 -5.97 -4.15 -2.16
N PHE A 81 -6.80 -3.11 -2.01
CA PHE A 81 -8.05 -3.20 -1.25
C PHE A 81 -9.08 -4.16 -1.86
N ALA A 82 -9.16 -4.25 -3.19
CA ALA A 82 -10.03 -5.22 -3.87
C ALA A 82 -9.61 -6.66 -3.57
N VAL A 83 -8.32 -6.96 -3.66
CA VAL A 83 -7.78 -8.30 -3.39
C VAL A 83 -7.96 -8.67 -1.92
N ASP A 84 -7.63 -7.76 -1.01
CA ASP A 84 -7.86 -7.91 0.43
C ASP A 84 -9.32 -8.28 0.73
N TRP A 85 -10.27 -7.51 0.22
CA TRP A 85 -11.70 -7.80 0.37
C TRP A 85 -12.10 -9.17 -0.20
N LEU A 86 -11.60 -9.52 -1.38
CA LEU A 86 -11.88 -10.81 -2.02
C LEU A 86 -11.34 -11.98 -1.20
N VAL A 87 -10.14 -11.88 -0.65
CA VAL A 87 -9.51 -12.94 0.15
C VAL A 87 -10.14 -13.03 1.54
N ASP A 88 -10.32 -11.90 2.22
CA ASP A 88 -10.66 -11.89 3.64
C ASP A 88 -12.16 -12.06 3.88
N HIS A 89 -12.99 -11.53 2.97
CA HIS A 89 -14.43 -11.48 3.17
C HIS A 89 -15.23 -12.36 2.19
N GLN A 90 -14.75 -12.56 0.95
CA GLN A 90 -15.49 -13.34 -0.04
C GLN A 90 -15.00 -14.78 -0.20
N ALA A 91 -13.71 -15.06 0.02
CA ALA A 91 -13.15 -16.38 -0.21
C ALA A 91 -13.60 -17.38 0.88
N THR A 92 -14.48 -18.31 0.49
CA THR A 92 -14.99 -19.36 1.37
C THR A 92 -14.13 -20.63 1.41
N SER A 93 -13.09 -20.72 0.58
CA SER A 93 -12.22 -21.88 0.48
C SER A 93 -10.81 -21.50 0.02
N ARG A 94 -9.82 -22.36 0.34
CA ARG A 94 -8.45 -22.17 -0.13
C ARG A 94 -8.37 -22.12 -1.66
N ALA A 95 -9.15 -22.96 -2.33
CA ALA A 95 -9.27 -22.94 -3.79
C ALA A 95 -9.81 -21.61 -4.35
N ALA A 96 -10.59 -20.83 -3.58
CA ALA A 96 -11.03 -19.50 -3.98
C ALA A 96 -9.88 -18.49 -3.87
N VAL A 97 -9.08 -18.56 -2.80
CA VAL A 97 -7.85 -17.75 -2.65
C VAL A 97 -6.85 -18.07 -3.76
N ASP A 98 -6.60 -19.35 -4.04
CA ASP A 98 -5.68 -19.77 -5.10
C ASP A 98 -6.13 -19.29 -6.49
N ARG A 99 -7.44 -19.11 -6.71
CA ARG A 99 -7.95 -18.51 -7.96
C ARG A 99 -7.63 -17.03 -8.05
N VAL A 100 -7.80 -16.27 -6.96
CA VAL A 100 -7.42 -14.84 -6.91
C VAL A 100 -5.93 -14.68 -7.20
N THR A 101 -5.08 -15.48 -6.53
CA THR A 101 -3.63 -15.47 -6.77
C THR A 101 -3.29 -15.76 -8.22
N ARG A 102 -3.87 -16.82 -8.79
CA ARG A 102 -3.61 -17.21 -10.17
C ARG A 102 -4.07 -16.15 -11.17
N THR A 103 -5.28 -15.61 -11.03
CA THR A 103 -5.77 -14.53 -11.89
C THR A 103 -4.79 -13.36 -11.90
N CYS A 104 -4.30 -12.92 -10.73
CA CYS A 104 -3.36 -11.81 -10.65
C CYS A 104 -2.02 -12.10 -11.37
N LEU A 105 -1.43 -13.27 -11.13
CA LEU A 105 -0.14 -13.64 -11.71
C LEU A 105 -0.23 -13.92 -13.22
N ASP A 106 -1.30 -14.56 -13.68
CA ASP A 106 -1.55 -14.83 -15.09
C ASP A 106 -1.71 -13.51 -15.87
N VAL A 107 -2.46 -12.54 -15.31
CA VAL A 107 -2.62 -11.21 -15.93
C VAL A 107 -1.29 -10.48 -16.02
N LEU A 108 -0.44 -10.51 -14.98
CA LEU A 108 0.90 -9.94 -15.05
C LEU A 108 1.80 -10.62 -16.09
N ASP A 109 1.59 -11.91 -16.36
CA ASP A 109 2.30 -12.64 -17.43
C ASP A 109 1.76 -12.36 -18.84
N GLY A 110 0.72 -11.55 -18.96
CA GLY A 110 0.15 -11.18 -20.25
C GLY A 110 -1.12 -11.95 -20.62
N ALA A 111 -1.64 -12.83 -19.76
CA ALA A 111 -2.92 -13.47 -20.00
C ALA A 111 -4.05 -12.42 -19.99
N GLY A 112 -5.08 -12.66 -20.81
CA GLY A 112 -6.36 -11.97 -20.67
C GLY A 112 -7.15 -12.57 -19.51
N ALA A 113 -8.06 -11.80 -18.94
CA ALA A 113 -8.98 -12.27 -17.92
C ALA A 113 -10.36 -11.66 -18.15
N ASP A 114 -11.39 -12.50 -18.05
CA ASP A 114 -12.79 -12.08 -18.22
C ASP A 114 -13.44 -11.70 -16.88
N ASP A 115 -12.86 -12.11 -15.76
CA ASP A 115 -13.37 -11.77 -14.44
C ASP A 115 -13.06 -10.30 -14.05
N PRO A 116 -13.86 -9.68 -13.15
CA PRO A 116 -13.72 -8.26 -12.82
C PRO A 116 -12.33 -7.87 -12.28
N LEU A 117 -11.73 -8.72 -11.43
CA LEU A 117 -10.41 -8.47 -10.86
C LEU A 117 -9.34 -8.47 -11.97
N GLY A 118 -9.37 -9.49 -12.82
CA GLY A 118 -8.43 -9.62 -13.91
C GLY A 118 -8.52 -8.51 -14.95
N ARG A 119 -9.73 -8.05 -15.30
CA ARG A 119 -9.93 -6.89 -16.19
C ARG A 119 -9.33 -5.60 -15.61
N PHE A 120 -9.62 -5.30 -14.35
CA PHE A 120 -9.06 -4.12 -13.68
C PHE A 120 -7.53 -4.18 -13.59
N LEU A 121 -6.97 -5.35 -13.24
CA LEU A 121 -5.53 -5.52 -13.17
C LEU A 121 -4.86 -5.46 -14.56
N ALA A 122 -5.51 -5.92 -15.62
CA ALA A 122 -4.99 -5.81 -16.97
C ALA A 122 -4.86 -4.34 -17.40
N GLU A 123 -5.88 -3.51 -17.12
CA GLU A 123 -5.81 -2.06 -17.34
C GLU A 123 -4.65 -1.43 -16.54
N LEU A 124 -4.51 -1.78 -15.27
CA LEU A 124 -3.42 -1.29 -14.42
C LEU A 124 -2.04 -1.72 -14.96
N ARG A 125 -1.90 -2.98 -15.37
CA ARG A 125 -0.68 -3.52 -15.98
C ARG A 125 -0.32 -2.76 -17.23
N ASP A 126 -1.28 -2.49 -18.10
CA ASP A 126 -1.03 -1.79 -19.37
C ASP A 126 -0.54 -0.36 -19.13
N ASP A 127 -1.08 0.33 -18.12
CA ASP A 127 -0.60 1.67 -17.74
C ASP A 127 0.80 1.67 -17.11
N VAL A 128 1.15 0.63 -16.35
CA VAL A 128 2.52 0.43 -15.85
C VAL A 128 3.46 0.05 -17.00
N ALA A 129 2.99 -0.77 -17.95
CA ALA A 129 3.75 -1.26 -19.09
C ALA A 129 4.03 -0.18 -20.14
N ALA A 130 3.27 0.91 -20.13
CA ALA A 130 3.54 2.09 -20.96
C ALA A 130 4.85 2.80 -20.60
N ALA A 131 5.42 2.55 -19.41
CA ALA A 131 6.67 3.15 -19.00
C ALA A 131 7.88 2.51 -19.72
N PRO A 132 8.86 3.30 -20.21
CA PRO A 132 10.02 2.78 -20.93
C PRO A 132 10.84 1.74 -20.15
N GLY A 133 10.89 1.85 -18.82
CA GLY A 133 11.63 0.93 -17.94
C GLY A 133 10.92 -0.41 -17.69
N TYR A 134 9.65 -0.56 -18.09
CA TYR A 134 8.85 -1.75 -17.76
C TYR A 134 9.50 -3.08 -18.17
N PRO A 135 10.06 -3.25 -19.39
CA PRO A 135 10.65 -4.54 -19.78
C PRO A 135 11.77 -5.02 -18.84
N ALA A 136 12.56 -4.09 -18.29
CA ALA A 136 13.64 -4.38 -17.37
C ALA A 136 13.15 -4.62 -15.93
N LEU A 137 12.04 -3.98 -15.54
CA LEU A 137 11.57 -3.92 -14.15
C LEU A 137 10.34 -4.80 -13.86
N ARG A 138 9.67 -5.34 -14.88
CA ARG A 138 8.46 -6.17 -14.72
C ARG A 138 8.68 -7.38 -13.81
N GLY A 139 9.91 -7.91 -13.75
CA GLY A 139 10.28 -9.01 -12.87
C GLY A 139 10.14 -8.66 -11.39
N HIS A 140 10.57 -7.45 -10.99
CA HIS A 140 10.42 -6.96 -9.62
C HIS A 140 8.96 -6.76 -9.24
N TRP A 141 8.14 -6.23 -10.15
CA TRP A 141 6.72 -6.04 -9.89
C TRP A 141 5.98 -7.37 -9.73
N ARG A 142 6.27 -8.34 -10.61
CA ARG A 142 5.77 -9.71 -10.49
C ARG A 142 6.18 -10.37 -9.17
N ALA A 143 7.45 -10.26 -8.80
CA ALA A 143 7.94 -10.86 -7.55
C ALA A 143 7.30 -10.22 -6.31
N ALA A 144 7.07 -8.90 -6.31
CA ALA A 144 6.34 -8.24 -5.23
C ALA A 144 4.87 -8.67 -5.18
N MET A 145 4.22 -8.81 -6.34
CA MET A 145 2.86 -9.32 -6.47
C MET A 145 2.72 -10.74 -5.88
N GLU A 146 3.63 -11.65 -6.24
CA GLU A 146 3.64 -13.02 -5.74
C GLU A 146 3.79 -13.05 -4.20
N ARG A 147 4.74 -12.31 -3.64
CA ARG A 147 4.92 -12.22 -2.18
C ARG A 147 3.66 -11.71 -1.46
N THR A 148 3.01 -10.67 -1.99
CA THR A 148 1.78 -10.13 -1.41
C THR A 148 0.65 -11.15 -1.43
N LEU A 149 0.43 -11.83 -2.55
CA LEU A 149 -0.64 -12.83 -2.68
C LEU A 149 -0.38 -14.06 -1.80
N ASP A 150 0.87 -14.51 -1.71
CA ASP A 150 1.27 -15.59 -0.82
C ASP A 150 1.06 -15.22 0.66
N ALA A 151 1.37 -13.97 1.02
CA ALA A 151 1.16 -13.47 2.37
C ALA A 151 -0.33 -13.37 2.73
N MET A 152 -1.17 -12.92 1.80
CA MET A 152 -2.65 -12.94 1.95
C MET A 152 -3.19 -14.37 2.10
N ALA A 153 -2.71 -15.31 1.29
CA ALA A 153 -3.10 -16.71 1.41
C ALA A 153 -2.68 -17.33 2.76
N ARG A 154 -1.48 -16.99 3.24
CA ARG A 154 -0.98 -17.44 4.56
C ARG A 154 -1.85 -16.93 5.71
N GLU A 155 -2.25 -15.66 5.69
CA GLU A 155 -3.14 -15.10 6.71
C GLU A 155 -4.54 -15.74 6.68
N TRP A 156 -5.04 -16.03 5.47
CA TRP A 156 -6.29 -16.78 5.32
C TRP A 156 -6.24 -18.18 5.96
N ASP A 157 -5.10 -18.88 5.85
CA ASP A 157 -4.86 -20.16 6.50
C ASP A 157 -4.78 -20.02 8.02
N TRP A 158 -4.04 -19.02 8.53
CA TRP A 158 -3.90 -18.78 9.97
C TRP A 158 -5.23 -18.54 10.67
N ARG A 159 -6.16 -17.78 10.05
CA ARG A 159 -7.51 -17.59 10.59
C ARG A 159 -8.29 -18.90 10.80
N ARG A 160 -7.89 -19.99 10.14
CA ARG A 160 -8.55 -21.31 10.21
C ARG A 160 -7.77 -22.36 11.00
N ALA A 161 -6.45 -22.33 10.92
CA ALA A 161 -5.58 -23.34 11.53
C ALA A 161 -5.10 -22.95 12.93
N GLY A 162 -5.09 -21.64 13.25
CA GLY A 162 -4.62 -21.12 14.53
C GLY A 162 -3.79 -19.84 14.37
N ARG A 163 -3.73 -19.05 15.45
CA ARG A 163 -3.03 -17.76 15.45
C ARG A 163 -1.51 -17.95 15.36
N PRO A 164 -0.81 -17.15 14.51
CA PRO A 164 0.64 -17.16 14.44
C PRO A 164 1.27 -16.51 15.69
N THR A 165 2.59 -16.65 15.84
CA THR A 165 3.33 -15.78 16.76
C THR A 165 3.39 -14.35 16.21
N LEU A 166 3.61 -13.35 17.07
CA LEU A 166 3.82 -11.97 16.60
C LEU A 166 4.99 -11.88 15.59
N ALA A 167 6.06 -12.66 15.80
CA ALA A 167 7.21 -12.64 14.91
C ALA A 167 6.86 -13.17 13.50
N ASP A 168 6.16 -14.31 13.43
CA ASP A 168 5.72 -14.89 12.15
C ASP A 168 4.73 -13.96 11.44
N TYR A 169 3.81 -13.35 12.19
CA TYR A 169 2.84 -12.38 11.67
C TYR A 169 3.52 -11.16 11.04
N LEU A 170 4.51 -10.56 11.73
CA LEU A 170 5.24 -9.40 11.20
C LEU A 170 6.18 -9.77 10.04
N ALA A 171 6.69 -11.00 10.01
CA ALA A 171 7.42 -11.52 8.85
C ALA A 171 6.53 -11.65 7.60
N ASN A 172 5.21 -11.65 7.76
CA ASN A 172 4.20 -11.72 6.70
C ASN A 172 3.67 -10.35 6.26
N ALA A 173 4.38 -9.25 6.55
CA ALA A 173 3.92 -7.89 6.26
C ALA A 173 3.64 -7.58 4.77
N ASP A 174 4.07 -8.45 3.85
CA ASP A 174 3.69 -8.38 2.42
C ASP A 174 2.17 -8.43 2.19
N ASN A 175 1.40 -8.95 3.16
CA ASN A 175 -0.06 -8.89 3.16
C ASN A 175 -0.59 -7.46 3.02
N LEU A 176 0.10 -6.45 3.56
CA LEU A 176 -0.30 -5.05 3.47
C LEU A 176 -0.27 -4.48 2.04
N ALA A 177 0.45 -5.14 1.12
CA ALA A 177 0.57 -4.75 -0.29
C ALA A 177 1.22 -3.37 -0.57
N ALA A 178 1.90 -2.75 0.40
CA ALA A 178 2.50 -1.43 0.21
C ALA A 178 3.68 -1.46 -0.79
N THR A 179 4.57 -2.45 -0.69
CA THR A 179 5.74 -2.54 -1.59
C THR A 179 5.32 -2.81 -3.02
N VAL A 180 4.36 -3.71 -3.28
CA VAL A 180 3.91 -3.98 -4.66
C VAL A 180 3.30 -2.74 -5.33
N VAL A 181 2.61 -1.89 -4.56
CA VAL A 181 2.14 -0.58 -5.01
C VAL A 181 3.31 0.38 -5.30
N ASN A 182 4.29 0.44 -4.40
CA ASN A 182 5.47 1.30 -4.57
C ASN A 182 6.28 0.92 -5.81
N VAL A 183 6.45 -0.38 -6.09
CA VAL A 183 7.12 -0.86 -7.30
C VAL A 183 6.36 -0.44 -8.57
N ALA A 184 5.03 -0.59 -8.59
CA ALA A 184 4.22 -0.10 -9.71
C ALA A 184 4.36 1.42 -9.91
N HIS A 185 4.38 2.18 -8.81
CA HIS A 185 4.58 3.63 -8.83
C HIS A 185 5.94 4.02 -9.43
N TRP A 186 7.03 3.41 -8.96
CA TRP A 186 8.37 3.74 -9.44
C TRP A 186 8.59 3.38 -10.90
N ILE A 187 8.06 2.25 -11.35
CA ILE A 187 8.09 1.86 -12.76
C ILE A 187 7.30 2.87 -13.60
N HIS A 188 6.04 3.14 -13.22
CA HIS A 188 5.15 3.99 -14.00
C HIS A 188 5.67 5.43 -14.12
N THR A 189 6.11 6.02 -13.01
CA THR A 189 6.64 7.39 -12.97
C THR A 189 8.07 7.50 -13.51
N GLY A 190 8.74 6.36 -13.75
CA GLY A 190 10.14 6.31 -14.16
C GLY A 190 11.11 6.81 -13.10
N SER A 191 10.68 6.91 -11.83
CA SER A 191 11.53 7.38 -10.73
C SER A 191 12.67 6.38 -10.46
N VAL A 192 12.41 5.10 -10.71
CA VAL A 192 13.41 4.03 -10.79
C VAL A 192 13.39 3.45 -12.19
N SER A 193 14.55 3.37 -12.84
CA SER A 193 14.68 2.96 -14.25
C SER A 193 15.60 1.76 -14.49
N THR A 194 16.31 1.28 -13.46
CA THR A 194 17.22 0.13 -13.57
C THR A 194 16.93 -0.92 -12.49
N ALA A 195 17.27 -2.17 -12.79
CA ALA A 195 17.10 -3.28 -11.86
C ALA A 195 17.91 -3.07 -10.58
N GLU A 196 19.14 -2.54 -10.70
CA GLU A 196 20.03 -2.28 -9.56
C GLU A 196 19.45 -1.23 -8.62
N ALA A 197 18.85 -0.17 -9.16
CA ALA A 197 18.18 0.84 -8.36
C ALA A 197 16.92 0.25 -7.69
N MET A 198 16.20 -0.65 -8.37
CA MET A 198 15.07 -1.37 -7.78
C MET A 198 15.50 -2.30 -6.63
N ASP A 199 16.61 -3.02 -6.81
CA ASP A 199 17.22 -3.89 -5.79
C ASP A 199 17.68 -3.10 -4.55
N LEU A 200 17.97 -1.80 -4.70
CA LEU A 200 18.29 -0.90 -3.61
C LEU A 200 17.04 -0.42 -2.87
N VAL A 201 15.99 0.02 -3.59
CA VAL A 201 14.82 0.67 -2.96
C VAL A 201 13.80 -0.31 -2.39
N VAL A 202 13.63 -1.49 -2.98
CA VAL A 202 12.62 -2.48 -2.57
C VAL A 202 12.86 -2.97 -1.14
N PRO A 203 14.08 -3.36 -0.72
CA PRO A 203 14.31 -3.79 0.66
C PRO A 203 13.98 -2.71 1.69
N VAL A 204 14.23 -1.42 1.37
CA VAL A 204 13.86 -0.31 2.27
C VAL A 204 12.35 -0.13 2.32
N SER A 205 11.65 -0.29 1.19
CA SER A 205 10.18 -0.30 1.16
C SER A 205 9.60 -1.44 1.99
N ASP A 206 10.20 -2.64 1.97
CA ASP A 206 9.74 -3.77 2.77
C ASP A 206 9.82 -3.49 4.29
N GLU A 207 10.86 -2.78 4.74
CA GLU A 207 10.96 -2.35 6.14
C GLU A 207 9.93 -1.26 6.49
N VAL A 208 9.68 -0.33 5.58
CA VAL A 208 8.62 0.68 5.75
C VAL A 208 7.25 0.00 5.80
N GLN A 209 6.98 -0.98 4.93
CA GLN A 209 5.76 -1.78 4.92
C GLN A 209 5.51 -2.47 6.27
N ARG A 210 6.55 -3.02 6.92
CA ARG A 210 6.42 -3.60 8.28
C ARG A 210 6.00 -2.56 9.31
N ALA A 211 6.54 -1.34 9.23
CA ALA A 211 6.11 -0.24 10.10
C ALA A 211 4.65 0.15 9.81
N LEU A 212 4.28 0.23 8.53
CA LEU A 212 2.91 0.56 8.12
C LEU A 212 1.91 -0.51 8.56
N ARG A 213 2.29 -1.80 8.58
CA ARG A 213 1.44 -2.89 9.09
C ARG A 213 1.13 -2.69 10.57
N LEU A 214 2.15 -2.40 11.38
CA LEU A 214 1.96 -2.11 12.81
C LEU A 214 1.08 -0.87 13.03
N VAL A 215 1.25 0.18 12.24
CA VAL A 215 0.39 1.38 12.30
C VAL A 215 -1.06 1.06 11.97
N ASN A 216 -1.27 0.24 10.93
CA ASN A 216 -2.59 -0.25 10.58
C ASN A 216 -3.18 -1.06 11.75
N ASP A 217 -2.47 -2.03 12.30
CA ASP A 217 -2.95 -2.84 13.43
C ASP A 217 -3.34 -1.98 14.64
N LEU A 218 -2.51 -1.01 15.01
CA LEU A 218 -2.79 -0.08 16.12
C LEU A 218 -4.07 0.74 15.87
N GLY A 219 -4.31 1.18 14.64
CA GLY A 219 -5.49 1.97 14.29
C GLY A 219 -6.76 1.15 14.06
N THR A 220 -6.66 -0.16 13.93
CA THR A 220 -7.75 -1.04 13.48
C THR A 220 -8.14 -2.12 14.49
N HIS A 221 -7.38 -2.24 15.59
CA HIS A 221 -7.56 -3.22 16.67
C HIS A 221 -9.01 -3.43 17.12
N ARG A 222 -9.78 -2.37 17.36
CA ARG A 222 -11.16 -2.52 17.82
C ARG A 222 -12.02 -3.25 16.78
N ARG A 223 -11.89 -2.87 15.51
CA ARG A 223 -12.63 -3.48 14.39
C ARG A 223 -12.21 -4.93 14.19
N ASP A 224 -10.91 -5.19 14.22
CA ASP A 224 -10.39 -6.54 13.99
C ASP A 224 -10.75 -7.49 15.14
N ALA A 225 -10.78 -7.00 16.38
CA ALA A 225 -11.26 -7.77 17.52
C ALA A 225 -12.75 -8.13 17.41
N GLU A 226 -13.58 -7.24 16.87
CA GLU A 226 -15.01 -7.46 16.65
C GLU A 226 -15.29 -8.43 15.49
N SER A 227 -14.51 -8.37 14.41
CA SER A 227 -14.63 -9.27 13.25
C SER A 227 -13.93 -10.63 13.44
N GLY A 228 -13.06 -10.74 14.45
CA GLY A 228 -12.24 -11.94 14.70
C GLY A 228 -11.04 -12.06 13.75
N ASP A 229 -10.60 -10.95 13.16
CA ASP A 229 -9.46 -10.89 12.25
C ASP A 229 -8.11 -10.94 13.00
N LEU A 230 -7.02 -11.06 12.25
CA LEU A 230 -5.66 -11.03 12.78
C LEU A 230 -5.18 -9.60 12.96
N ASN A 231 -4.62 -9.31 14.13
CA ASN A 231 -4.05 -8.01 14.47
C ASN A 231 -2.93 -8.23 15.48
N ALA A 232 -1.80 -7.53 15.36
CA ALA A 232 -0.66 -7.68 16.26
C ALA A 232 -1.02 -7.61 17.75
N LEU A 233 -1.98 -6.75 18.13
CA LEU A 233 -2.43 -6.60 19.52
C LEU A 233 -3.19 -7.82 20.05
N LEU A 234 -3.75 -8.65 19.18
CA LEU A 234 -4.47 -9.89 19.52
C LEU A 234 -3.54 -11.11 19.62
N LEU A 235 -2.24 -10.92 19.35
CA LEU A 235 -1.21 -11.96 19.34
C LEU A 235 -0.24 -11.88 20.54
N VAL A 236 -0.45 -10.92 21.45
CA VAL A 236 0.42 -10.70 22.60
C VAL A 236 -0.39 -10.49 23.89
N ASP A 237 0.24 -10.80 25.03
CA ASP A 237 -0.34 -10.54 26.35
C ASP A 237 -0.16 -9.08 26.80
N ASP A 238 0.94 -8.44 26.36
CA ASP A 238 1.28 -7.03 26.66
C ASP A 238 1.13 -6.16 25.41
N PRO A 239 0.06 -5.36 25.27
CA PRO A 239 -0.12 -4.41 24.17
C PRO A 239 1.06 -3.45 23.97
N ALA A 240 1.75 -3.08 25.06
CA ALA A 240 2.90 -2.18 24.97
C ALA A 240 4.09 -2.82 24.22
N ALA A 241 4.10 -4.16 24.05
CA ALA A 241 5.08 -4.83 23.20
C ALA A 241 4.94 -4.45 21.72
N VAL A 242 3.70 -4.27 21.24
CA VAL A 242 3.42 -3.85 19.85
C VAL A 242 3.87 -2.40 19.65
N GLU A 243 3.58 -1.51 20.60
CA GLU A 243 4.02 -0.12 20.54
C GLU A 243 5.55 0.01 20.56
N ARG A 244 6.24 -0.76 21.41
CA ARG A 244 7.70 -0.81 21.43
C ARG A 244 8.25 -1.30 20.10
N ARG A 245 7.68 -2.38 19.55
CA ARG A 245 8.08 -2.90 18.24
C ARG A 245 7.85 -1.90 17.12
N PHE A 246 6.75 -1.14 17.16
CA PHE A 246 6.51 -0.07 16.20
C PHE A 246 7.57 1.03 16.30
N ALA A 247 7.90 1.49 17.52
CA ALA A 247 8.95 2.48 17.72
C ALA A 247 10.32 2.00 17.21
N GLU A 248 10.70 0.75 17.54
CA GLU A 248 11.93 0.10 17.06
C GLU A 248 11.97 0.04 15.52
N GLN A 249 10.85 -0.34 14.88
CA GLN A 249 10.77 -0.43 13.42
C GLN A 249 10.86 0.97 12.78
N VAL A 250 10.24 2.00 13.35
CA VAL A 250 10.35 3.37 12.85
C VAL A 250 11.78 3.88 12.95
N ASP A 251 12.48 3.62 14.06
CA ASP A 251 13.89 4.01 14.21
C ASP A 251 14.79 3.26 13.22
N HIS A 252 14.52 1.97 12.98
CA HIS A 252 15.20 1.21 11.94
C HIS A 252 14.97 1.81 10.55
N CYS A 253 13.73 2.12 10.19
CA CYS A 253 13.38 2.77 8.92
C CYS A 253 14.09 4.12 8.76
N ARG A 254 14.17 4.95 9.81
CA ARG A 254 14.89 6.23 9.76
C ARG A 254 16.36 6.06 9.38
N VAL A 255 17.03 5.04 9.91
CA VAL A 255 18.44 4.75 9.57
C VAL A 255 18.56 4.33 8.11
N LEU A 256 17.68 3.46 7.63
CA LEU A 256 17.71 3.01 6.23
C LEU A 256 17.37 4.12 5.25
N LEU A 257 16.34 4.92 5.55
CA LEU A 257 15.92 6.06 4.73
C LEU A 257 17.01 7.14 4.66
N ALA A 258 17.73 7.38 5.76
CA ALA A 258 18.87 8.31 5.76
C ALA A 258 20.02 7.83 4.87
N LYS A 259 20.28 6.52 4.81
CA LYS A 259 21.26 5.94 3.88
C LYS A 259 20.76 6.03 2.44
N LEU A 260 19.51 5.61 2.20
CA LEU A 260 18.89 5.65 0.88
C LEU A 260 18.87 7.07 0.31
N ALA A 261 18.70 8.10 1.14
CA ALA A 261 18.71 9.49 0.71
C ALA A 261 20.03 9.92 0.03
N GLY A 262 21.14 9.23 0.30
CA GLY A 262 22.42 9.46 -0.38
C GLY A 262 22.50 8.88 -1.79
N GLU A 263 21.66 7.90 -2.12
CA GLU A 263 21.72 7.13 -3.37
C GLU A 263 20.47 7.36 -4.25
N ALA A 264 19.29 7.38 -3.63
CA ALA A 264 17.97 7.59 -4.24
C ALA A 264 17.15 8.59 -3.40
N PRO A 265 17.49 9.89 -3.45
CA PRO A 265 16.89 10.91 -2.57
C PRO A 265 15.38 11.07 -2.73
N ARG A 266 14.86 10.89 -3.95
CA ARG A 266 13.42 11.04 -4.22
C ARG A 266 12.62 9.88 -3.63
N GLU A 267 13.13 8.67 -3.75
CA GLU A 267 12.53 7.45 -3.23
C GLU A 267 12.60 7.41 -1.70
N ALA A 268 13.70 7.90 -1.12
CA ALA A 268 13.81 8.10 0.31
C ALA A 268 12.79 9.13 0.84
N ASP A 269 12.59 10.27 0.15
CA ASP A 269 11.57 11.26 0.54
C ASP A 269 10.15 10.68 0.40
N PHE A 270 9.88 9.95 -0.69
CA PHE A 270 8.61 9.25 -0.91
C PHE A 270 8.26 8.31 0.24
N LEU A 271 9.17 7.39 0.58
CA LEU A 271 8.96 6.42 1.65
C LEU A 271 8.89 7.08 3.03
N SER A 272 9.68 8.12 3.27
CA SER A 272 9.63 8.90 4.52
C SER A 272 8.28 9.58 4.70
N ARG A 273 7.75 10.18 3.63
CA ARG A 273 6.43 10.82 3.63
C ARG A 273 5.30 9.81 3.75
N GLN A 274 5.42 8.65 3.10
CA GLN A 274 4.46 7.55 3.23
C GLN A 274 4.36 7.08 4.69
N LEU A 275 5.51 6.82 5.34
CA LEU A 275 5.55 6.44 6.75
C LEU A 275 4.97 7.55 7.65
N GLY A 276 5.38 8.79 7.43
CA GLY A 276 4.93 9.95 8.22
C GLY A 276 3.44 10.23 8.10
N PHE A 277 2.91 10.26 6.87
CA PHE A 277 1.50 10.49 6.60
C PHE A 277 0.64 9.39 7.22
N THR A 278 0.95 8.12 6.93
CA THR A 278 0.14 6.99 7.41
C THR A 278 0.16 6.89 8.93
N THR A 279 1.30 7.15 9.58
CA THR A 279 1.39 7.22 11.05
C THR A 279 0.49 8.32 11.62
N GLY A 280 0.45 9.50 10.98
CA GLY A 280 -0.43 10.59 11.42
C GLY A 280 -1.92 10.32 11.15
N PHE A 281 -2.22 9.70 10.01
CA PHE A 281 -3.59 9.37 9.57
C PHE A 281 -4.22 8.33 10.50
N TYR A 282 -3.57 7.19 10.72
CA TYR A 282 -4.09 6.10 11.57
C TYR A 282 -4.19 6.42 13.06
N ARG A 283 -3.50 7.45 13.54
CA ARG A 283 -3.75 8.01 14.90
C ARG A 283 -5.12 8.70 15.01
N SER A 284 -5.76 9.02 13.88
CA SER A 284 -7.01 9.80 13.82
C SER A 284 -8.17 9.03 13.16
N THR A 285 -7.91 8.19 12.15
CA THR A 285 -8.90 7.37 11.42
C THR A 285 -8.20 6.26 10.62
N ASP A 286 -8.88 5.18 10.26
CA ASP A 286 -8.38 4.19 9.29
C ASP A 286 -8.84 4.51 7.85
N PHE A 287 -8.35 3.73 6.87
CA PHE A 287 -8.66 3.94 5.45
C PHE A 287 -10.12 3.66 5.09
N TRP A 288 -10.75 2.71 5.77
CA TRP A 288 -12.15 2.33 5.57
C TRP A 288 -13.12 3.33 6.25
N GLY A 289 -12.60 4.14 7.18
CA GLY A 289 -13.36 5.11 7.97
C GLY A 289 -13.80 4.55 9.31
N VAL A 290 -13.92 5.41 10.32
CA VAL A 290 -14.52 5.05 11.60
C VAL A 290 -16.02 4.79 11.37
N ARG A 291 -16.46 3.54 11.52
CA ARG A 291 -17.89 3.23 11.74
C ARG A 291 -18.27 3.56 13.18
#